data_AF-A0A3P7MCH9-F1
#
_entry.id   AF-A0A3P7MCH9-F1
#
_cell.length_a   1.000
_cell.length_b   1.000
_cell.length_c   1.000
_cell.angle_alpha   90.00
_cell.angle_beta   90.00
_cell.angle_gamma   90.00
#
_symmetry.space_group_name_H-M   'P 1'
#
loop_
_entity.id
_entity.type
_entity.pdbx_description
1 polymer ?
#
loop_
_entity_poly.entity_id
_entity_poly.type
_entity_poly.pdbx_seq_one_letter_code
_entity_poly.pdbx_strand_id
1 'polypeptide(L)'
;MNVGFKFRSELSAHSGDVRSICCPRAGLLLSASRDFTVRSWNLDTDTSQVSEGKVYSNHTNYVSAVTYLPSSSLFPHGLILTASNDRIIRAFNEVDCSEPVFVLHGHTEPVCALATNDDGFIFSGSWDSTAKIWNHDLCLATLTQSIIGTSKWYVISLDAGHPEVPNASC
;
A
#
# COMPACT_ATOMS: atom_id res chain seq x y z
N MET A 1 -7.66 -17.40 -28.23
CA MET A 1 -8.83 -16.59 -27.84
C MET A 1 -8.33 -15.18 -27.60
N ASN A 2 -8.85 -14.18 -28.30
CA ASN A 2 -8.44 -12.78 -28.09
C ASN A 2 -9.24 -12.25 -26.90
N VAL A 3 -8.63 -12.22 -25.71
CA VAL A 3 -9.29 -11.64 -24.53
C VAL A 3 -9.14 -10.13 -24.66
N GLY A 4 -10.09 -9.49 -25.36
CA GLY A 4 -10.11 -8.05 -25.51
C GLY A 4 -10.45 -7.38 -24.17
N PHE A 5 -9.68 -6.38 -23.77
CA PHE A 5 -10.05 -5.51 -22.66
C PHE A 5 -11.12 -4.53 -23.13
N LYS A 6 -12.20 -4.38 -22.35
CA LYS A 6 -13.25 -3.39 -22.59
C LYS A 6 -13.26 -2.40 -21.43
N PHE A 7 -13.37 -1.11 -21.77
CA PHE A 7 -13.66 -0.07 -20.79
C PHE A 7 -14.95 -0.43 -20.01
N ARG A 8 -14.89 -0.36 -18.68
CA ARG A 8 -15.99 -0.73 -17.80
C ARG A 8 -16.59 0.47 -17.07
N SER A 9 -15.77 1.26 -16.38
CA SER A 9 -16.23 2.38 -15.56
C SER A 9 -15.11 3.40 -15.35
N GLU A 10 -15.49 4.62 -14.99
CA GLU A 10 -14.61 5.69 -14.51
C GLU A 10 -14.97 6.02 -13.05
N LEU A 11 -13.96 6.20 -12.21
CA LEU A 11 -14.12 6.46 -10.76
C LEU A 11 -13.70 7.90 -10.46
N SER A 12 -14.63 8.84 -10.63
CA SER A 12 -14.34 10.28 -10.67
C SER A 12 -14.63 10.98 -9.32
N ALA A 13 -13.85 10.65 -8.28
CA ALA A 13 -13.96 11.32 -6.96
C ALA A 13 -12.70 12.06 -6.50
N HIS A 14 -11.51 11.66 -6.98
CA HIS A 14 -10.28 12.37 -6.65
C HIS A 14 -10.20 13.73 -7.35
N SER A 15 -9.70 14.75 -6.65
CA SER A 15 -9.51 16.11 -7.21
C SER A 15 -8.09 16.36 -7.75
N GLY A 16 -7.24 15.33 -7.73
CA GLY A 16 -5.88 15.37 -8.27
C GLY A 16 -5.45 14.02 -8.84
N ASP A 17 -4.27 13.99 -9.49
CA ASP A 17 -3.75 12.80 -10.15
C ASP A 17 -3.74 11.58 -9.23
N VAL A 18 -4.32 10.46 -9.69
CA VAL A 18 -4.17 9.16 -9.05
C VAL A 18 -2.75 8.65 -9.31
N ARG A 19 -1.99 8.36 -8.25
CA ARG A 19 -0.58 7.97 -8.32
C ARG A 19 -0.31 6.50 -8.04
N SER A 20 -1.18 5.84 -7.30
CA SER A 20 -1.04 4.42 -6.99
C SER A 20 -2.41 3.80 -6.83
N ILE A 21 -2.50 2.52 -7.16
CA ILE A 21 -3.68 1.69 -6.91
C ILE A 21 -3.25 0.41 -6.20
N CYS A 22 -4.13 -0.15 -5.37
CA CYS A 22 -3.93 -1.44 -4.73
C CYS A 22 -5.26 -2.21 -4.73
N CYS A 23 -5.22 -3.50 -5.10
CA CYS A 23 -6.38 -4.38 -5.08
C CYS A 23 -6.11 -5.50 -4.06
N PRO A 24 -6.35 -5.27 -2.76
CA PRO A 24 -5.97 -6.22 -1.71
C PRO A 24 -6.78 -7.51 -1.75
N ARG A 25 -8.03 -7.44 -2.23
CA ARG A 25 -8.95 -8.57 -2.32
C ARG A 25 -10.02 -8.29 -3.36
N ALA A 26 -10.68 -9.35 -3.81
CA ALA A 26 -11.87 -9.23 -4.64
C ALA A 26 -12.89 -8.29 -3.95
N GLY A 27 -13.40 -7.34 -4.72
CA GLY A 27 -14.38 -6.38 -4.24
C GLY A 27 -13.84 -5.12 -3.58
N LEU A 28 -12.53 -5.00 -3.36
CA LEU A 28 -11.92 -3.80 -2.80
C LEU A 28 -10.80 -3.29 -3.70
N LEU A 29 -10.93 -2.03 -4.14
CA LEU A 29 -9.87 -1.27 -4.78
C LEU A 29 -9.52 -0.06 -3.92
N LEU A 30 -8.24 0.28 -3.87
CA LEU A 30 -7.71 1.48 -3.23
C LEU A 30 -7.04 2.35 -4.28
N SER A 31 -7.20 3.67 -4.18
CA SER A 31 -6.51 4.64 -5.02
C SER A 31 -5.89 5.76 -4.18
N ALA A 32 -4.61 6.04 -4.37
CA ALA A 32 -3.90 7.15 -3.75
C ALA A 32 -3.75 8.32 -4.72
N SER A 33 -3.87 9.55 -4.23
CA SER A 33 -3.89 10.74 -5.09
C SER A 33 -3.08 11.92 -4.55
N ARG A 34 -2.75 12.82 -5.49
CA ARG A 34 -2.26 14.17 -5.22
C ARG A 34 -3.27 15.07 -4.49
N ASP A 35 -4.52 14.65 -4.30
CA ASP A 35 -5.47 15.35 -3.43
C ASP A 35 -5.27 15.09 -1.92
N PHE A 36 -4.16 14.43 -1.57
CA PHE A 36 -3.74 14.09 -0.20
C PHE A 36 -4.56 12.96 0.45
N THR A 37 -5.38 12.25 -0.33
CA THR A 37 -6.22 11.16 0.17
C THR A 37 -5.90 9.83 -0.48
N VAL A 38 -6.27 8.76 0.23
CA VAL A 38 -6.57 7.47 -0.38
C VAL A 38 -8.09 7.27 -0.33
N ARG A 39 -8.66 6.71 -1.39
CA ARG A 39 -10.07 6.31 -1.43
C ARG A 39 -10.18 4.81 -1.62
N SER A 40 -11.15 4.19 -0.94
CA SER A 40 -11.58 2.83 -1.25
C SER A 40 -12.78 2.82 -2.17
N TRP A 41 -12.89 1.76 -2.96
CA TRP A 41 -13.96 1.53 -3.90
C TRP A 41 -14.47 0.12 -3.70
N ASN A 42 -15.78 -0.01 -3.50
CA ASN A 42 -16.43 -1.30 -3.42
C ASN A 42 -16.78 -1.75 -4.83
N LEU A 43 -16.23 -2.88 -5.25
CA LEU A 43 -16.49 -3.49 -6.54
C LEU A 43 -17.44 -4.67 -6.32
N ASP A 44 -18.63 -4.60 -6.90
CA ASP A 44 -19.49 -5.78 -6.96
C ASP A 44 -18.96 -6.68 -8.09
N THR A 45 -18.46 -7.86 -7.71
CA THR A 45 -17.87 -8.80 -8.66
C THR A 45 -18.90 -9.42 -9.59
N ASP A 46 -20.15 -9.53 -9.15
CA ASP A 46 -21.23 -10.17 -9.88
C ASP A 46 -21.89 -9.17 -10.83
N THR A 47 -22.28 -8.01 -10.31
CA THR A 47 -22.97 -6.97 -11.10
C THR A 47 -22.02 -6.02 -11.81
N SER A 48 -20.73 -6.09 -11.49
CA SER A 48 -19.70 -5.23 -12.07
C SER A 48 -19.85 -3.74 -11.74
N GLN A 49 -20.71 -3.41 -10.79
CA GLN A 49 -20.93 -2.06 -10.30
C GLN A 49 -19.81 -1.61 -9.37
N VAL A 50 -19.60 -0.29 -9.31
CA VAL A 50 -18.61 0.31 -8.42
C VAL A 50 -19.27 1.40 -7.61
N SER A 51 -19.03 1.41 -6.30
CA SER A 51 -19.40 2.51 -5.42
C SER A 51 -18.19 3.03 -4.66
N GLU A 52 -18.21 4.32 -4.34
CA GLU A 52 -17.22 4.91 -3.47
C GLU A 52 -17.39 4.38 -2.04
N GLY A 53 -16.26 4.07 -1.40
CA GLY A 53 -16.19 3.61 -0.02
C GLY A 53 -15.75 4.72 0.91
N LYS A 54 -14.61 4.49 1.57
CA LYS A 54 -14.04 5.35 2.61
C LYS A 54 -12.96 6.27 2.06
N VAL A 55 -12.75 7.38 2.73
CA VAL A 55 -11.65 8.32 2.47
C VAL A 55 -10.68 8.26 3.64
N TYR A 56 -9.43 7.91 3.35
CA TYR A 56 -8.32 7.88 4.30
C TYR A 56 -7.54 9.19 4.14
N SER A 57 -7.58 10.04 5.16
CA SER A 57 -7.08 11.41 5.13
C SER A 57 -5.85 11.60 6.04
N ASN A 58 -5.62 12.81 6.54
CA ASN A 58 -4.59 13.17 7.53
C ASN A 58 -3.17 13.38 6.95
N HIS A 59 -2.92 13.04 5.69
CA HIS A 59 -1.72 13.51 4.98
C HIS A 59 -1.79 15.00 4.68
N THR A 60 -0.66 15.69 4.74
CA THR A 60 -0.55 17.13 4.46
C THR A 60 0.06 17.43 3.08
N ASN A 61 0.33 16.40 2.30
CA ASN A 61 0.91 16.47 0.96
C ASN A 61 0.53 15.22 0.14
N TYR A 62 0.92 15.18 -1.14
CA TYR A 62 0.58 14.13 -2.11
C TYR A 62 0.76 12.72 -1.55
N VAL A 63 -0.27 11.89 -1.64
CA VAL A 63 -0.12 10.46 -1.37
C VAL A 63 0.44 9.81 -2.63
N SER A 64 1.64 9.27 -2.50
CA SER A 64 2.44 8.73 -3.60
C SER A 64 2.21 7.23 -3.79
N ALA A 65 1.96 6.48 -2.71
CA ALA A 65 1.78 5.04 -2.74
C ALA A 65 0.71 4.56 -1.75
N VAL A 66 0.02 3.48 -2.12
CA VAL A 66 -0.87 2.72 -1.25
C VAL A 66 -0.58 1.23 -1.41
N THR A 67 -0.55 0.50 -0.30
CA THR A 67 -0.49 -0.97 -0.28
C THR A 67 -1.35 -1.52 0.84
N TYR A 68 -1.44 -2.84 0.95
CA TYR A 68 -2.19 -3.53 1.98
C TYR A 68 -1.31 -4.55 2.71
N LEU A 69 -1.36 -4.53 4.03
CA LEU A 69 -0.81 -5.57 4.87
C LEU A 69 -1.90 -6.62 5.14
N PRO A 70 -1.68 -7.90 4.80
CA PRO A 70 -2.65 -8.96 5.05
C PRO A 70 -3.03 -9.08 6.53
N SER A 71 -4.17 -9.72 6.78
CA SER A 71 -4.62 -9.99 8.14
C SER A 71 -3.64 -10.87 8.89
N SER A 72 -3.34 -10.50 10.14
CA SER A 72 -2.52 -11.28 11.07
C SER A 72 -3.23 -11.46 12.40
N SER A 73 -2.64 -12.20 13.34
CA SER A 73 -3.16 -12.31 14.70
C SER A 73 -3.26 -10.95 15.41
N LEU A 74 -2.40 -10.00 15.07
CA LEU A 74 -2.38 -8.65 15.65
C LEU A 74 -3.28 -7.67 14.89
N PHE A 75 -3.43 -7.84 13.58
CA PHE A 75 -4.36 -7.05 12.75
C PHE A 75 -5.33 -7.97 12.00
N PRO A 76 -6.42 -8.42 12.63
CA PRO A 76 -7.33 -9.41 12.04
C PRO A 76 -8.02 -8.96 10.74
N HIS A 77 -8.06 -7.65 10.47
CA HIS A 77 -8.66 -7.06 9.28
C HIS A 77 -7.62 -6.53 8.28
N GLY A 78 -6.34 -6.86 8.50
CA GLY A 78 -5.23 -6.26 7.76
C GLY A 78 -5.11 -4.75 7.99
N LEU A 79 -4.22 -4.12 7.24
CA LEU A 79 -4.01 -2.67 7.29
C LEU A 79 -3.87 -2.10 5.89
N ILE A 80 -4.42 -0.90 5.69
CA ILE A 80 -4.16 -0.06 4.53
C ILE A 80 -2.99 0.86 4.87
N LEU A 81 -1.92 0.76 4.09
CA LEU A 81 -0.71 1.55 4.27
C LEU A 81 -0.62 2.61 3.18
N THR A 82 -0.38 3.85 3.60
CA THR A 82 -0.39 5.03 2.73
C THR A 82 0.90 5.81 2.94
N ALA A 83 1.58 6.18 1.86
CA ALA A 83 2.85 6.92 1.89
C ALA A 83 2.72 8.24 1.14
N SER A 84 3.40 9.27 1.62
CA SER A 84 3.23 10.63 1.10
C SER A 84 4.52 11.42 1.02
N ASN A 85 4.44 12.48 0.22
CA ASN A 85 5.41 13.56 0.16
C ASN A 85 5.51 14.36 1.46
N ASP A 86 4.61 14.15 2.43
CA ASP A 86 4.75 14.68 3.79
C ASP A 86 5.81 13.93 4.62
N ARG A 87 6.42 12.88 4.04
CA ARG A 87 7.50 12.02 4.59
C ARG A 87 6.99 10.97 5.57
N ILE A 88 5.68 10.84 5.69
CA ILE A 88 5.03 9.97 6.65
C ILE A 88 4.39 8.78 5.94
N ILE A 89 4.40 7.64 6.62
CA ILE A 89 3.58 6.48 6.26
C ILE A 89 2.49 6.35 7.33
N ARG A 90 1.24 6.22 6.92
CA ARG A 90 0.11 6.01 7.82
C ARG A 90 -0.51 4.65 7.59
N ALA A 91 -0.84 3.96 8.68
CA ALA A 91 -1.53 2.69 8.68
C ALA A 91 -2.97 2.88 9.18
N PHE A 92 -3.94 2.45 8.38
CA PHE A 92 -5.36 2.50 8.72
C PHE A 92 -5.93 1.09 8.78
N ASN A 93 -6.91 0.86 9.64
CA ASN A 93 -7.75 -0.32 9.52
C ASN A 93 -8.94 -0.01 8.60
N GLU A 94 -9.58 -1.05 8.06
CA GLU A 94 -10.74 -0.87 7.17
C GLU A 94 -12.02 -0.45 7.92
N VAL A 95 -12.10 -0.56 9.25
CA VAL A 95 -13.32 -0.34 10.04
C VAL A 95 -13.51 1.13 10.40
N ASP A 96 -12.47 1.81 10.85
CA ASP A 96 -12.44 3.23 11.17
C ASP A 96 -11.24 3.89 10.50
N CYS A 97 -11.53 4.85 9.61
CA CYS A 97 -10.53 5.59 8.84
C CYS A 97 -10.36 7.04 9.33
N SER A 98 -10.99 7.42 10.45
CA SER A 98 -10.90 8.78 10.99
C SER A 98 -9.47 9.15 11.42
N GLU A 99 -8.75 8.18 12.00
CA GLU A 99 -7.36 8.33 12.41
C GLU A 99 -6.55 7.07 12.05
N PRO A 100 -5.24 7.22 11.80
CA PRO A 100 -4.37 6.08 11.60
C PRO A 100 -4.20 5.29 12.90
N VAL A 101 -4.13 3.97 12.78
CA VAL A 101 -3.81 3.05 13.89
C VAL A 101 -2.39 3.31 14.39
N PHE A 102 -1.46 3.57 13.48
CA PHE A 102 -0.11 4.04 13.79
C PHE A 102 0.51 4.78 12.61
N VAL A 103 1.61 5.47 12.90
CA VAL A 103 2.31 6.35 11.97
C VAL A 103 3.80 6.01 11.98
N LEU A 104 4.40 5.85 10.81
CA LEU A 104 5.82 5.55 10.68
C LEU A 104 6.59 6.84 10.40
N HIS A 105 7.33 7.29 11.43
CA HIS A 105 8.27 8.40 11.33
C HIS A 105 9.68 7.87 11.07
N GLY A 106 10.44 8.56 10.22
CA GLY A 106 11.87 8.30 10.08
C GLY A 106 12.48 8.58 8.71
N HIS A 107 11.67 8.71 7.66
CA HIS A 107 12.14 9.23 6.38
C HIS A 107 12.32 10.75 6.47
N THR A 108 13.39 11.28 5.86
CA THR A 108 13.70 12.72 5.91
C THR A 108 13.20 13.47 4.68
N GLU A 109 12.86 12.74 3.62
CA GLU A 109 12.37 13.23 2.32
C GLU A 109 11.16 12.39 1.86
N PRO A 110 10.42 12.80 0.81
CA PRO A 110 9.20 12.15 0.34
C PRO A 110 9.29 10.62 0.26
N VAL A 111 8.32 9.94 0.89
CA VAL A 111 8.17 8.49 0.71
C VAL A 111 7.46 8.27 -0.62
N CYS A 112 7.99 7.40 -1.47
CA CYS A 112 7.52 7.24 -2.85
C CYS A 112 7.13 5.79 -3.22
N ALA A 113 7.45 4.82 -2.36
CA ALA A 113 7.14 3.43 -2.58
C ALA A 113 6.76 2.74 -1.27
N LEU A 114 5.83 1.79 -1.35
CA LEU A 114 5.46 0.88 -0.27
C LEU A 114 5.34 -0.56 -0.79
N ALA A 115 5.73 -1.52 0.04
CA ALA A 115 5.45 -2.93 -0.15
C ALA A 115 5.26 -3.61 1.22
N THR A 116 4.69 -4.81 1.20
CA THR A 116 4.40 -5.64 2.38
C THR A 116 4.70 -7.11 2.06
N ASN A 117 4.76 -7.94 3.10
CA ASN A 117 4.79 -9.39 2.96
C ASN A 117 3.88 -10.07 4.00
N ASP A 118 3.74 -11.39 3.88
CA ASP A 118 2.88 -12.20 4.75
C ASP A 118 3.43 -12.33 6.19
N ASP A 119 4.72 -12.06 6.41
CA ASP A 119 5.34 -12.04 7.76
C ASP A 119 4.96 -10.80 8.58
N GLY A 120 4.27 -9.82 7.98
CA GLY A 120 3.88 -8.58 8.67
C GLY A 120 4.84 -7.41 8.45
N PHE A 121 5.90 -7.58 7.66
CA PHE A 121 6.86 -6.50 7.40
C PHE A 121 6.31 -5.47 6.43
N ILE A 122 6.69 -4.22 6.67
CA ILE A 122 6.42 -3.10 5.79
C ILE A 122 7.75 -2.65 5.23
N PHE A 123 7.78 -2.36 3.93
CA PHE A 123 8.95 -1.83 3.26
C PHE A 123 8.61 -0.50 2.63
N SER A 124 9.49 0.49 2.79
CA SER A 124 9.31 1.81 2.20
C SER A 124 10.56 2.27 1.46
N GLY A 125 10.35 3.00 0.37
CA GLY A 125 11.41 3.69 -0.39
C GLY A 125 11.18 5.20 -0.40
N SER A 126 12.23 5.97 -0.20
CA SER A 126 12.16 7.43 -0.13
C SER A 126 13.19 8.13 -1.02
N TRP A 127 12.92 9.40 -1.27
CA TRP A 127 13.83 10.35 -1.89
C TRP A 127 15.02 10.69 -1.00
N ASP A 128 15.02 10.27 0.27
CA ASP A 128 16.19 10.39 1.16
C ASP A 128 17.30 9.39 0.83
N SER A 129 17.18 8.70 -0.31
CA SER A 129 18.11 7.67 -0.80
C SER A 129 18.17 6.43 0.08
N THR A 130 17.16 6.23 0.94
CA THR A 130 17.05 5.04 1.79
C THR A 130 15.81 4.21 1.46
N ALA A 131 15.91 2.92 1.75
CA ALA A 131 14.74 2.07 1.97
C ALA A 131 14.70 1.67 3.45
N LYS A 132 13.51 1.50 4.02
CA LYS A 132 13.36 1.10 5.42
C LYS A 132 12.49 -0.15 5.53
N ILE A 133 12.84 -0.99 6.49
CA ILE A 133 12.07 -2.17 6.90
C ILE A 133 11.45 -1.85 8.24
N TRP A 134 10.14 -2.05 8.34
CA TRP A 134 9.38 -1.79 9.54
C TRP A 134 8.64 -3.04 10.00
N ASN A 135 8.49 -3.14 11.30
CA ASN A 135 7.55 -4.04 11.93
C ASN A 135 6.68 -3.19 12.85
N HIS A 136 5.41 -3.02 12.49
CA HIS A 136 4.53 -2.01 13.11
C HIS A 136 5.14 -0.60 13.03
N ASP A 137 5.13 0.15 14.12
CA ASP A 137 5.71 1.49 14.28
C ASP A 137 7.24 1.49 14.48
N LEU A 138 7.87 0.31 14.50
CA LEU A 138 9.30 0.18 14.70
C LEU A 138 10.06 0.07 13.37
N CYS A 139 11.02 0.97 13.16
CA CYS A 139 12.01 0.85 12.08
C CYS A 139 13.07 -0.20 12.47
N LEU A 140 13.00 -1.39 11.86
CA LEU A 140 13.97 -2.46 12.11
C LEU A 140 15.30 -2.23 11.39
N ALA A 141 15.26 -1.69 10.18
CA ALA A 141 16.46 -1.47 9.39
C ALA A 141 16.30 -0.26 8.47
N THR A 142 17.41 0.45 8.25
CA THR A 142 17.55 1.44 7.18
C THR A 142 18.61 0.95 6.22
N LEU A 143 18.19 0.69 4.99
CA LEU A 143 19.03 0.25 3.89
C LEU A 143 19.47 1.48 3.11
N THR A 144 20.76 1.74 3.09
CA THR A 144 21.38 2.78 2.27
C THR A 144 22.16 2.13 1.15
N GLN A 145 22.24 2.79 0.00
CA GLN A 145 23.23 2.44 -1.01
C GLN A 145 24.20 3.61 -1.14
N SER A 146 25.50 3.32 -1.10
CA SER A 146 26.60 4.29 -1.17
C SER A 146 26.80 4.84 -2.60
N ILE A 147 25.72 5.14 -3.31
CA ILE A 147 25.76 5.79 -4.63
C ILE A 147 25.01 7.11 -4.49
N ILE A 148 25.76 8.21 -4.50
CA ILE A 148 25.25 9.57 -4.36
C ILE A 148 24.29 9.84 -5.54
N GLY A 149 23.06 10.28 -5.24
CA GLY A 149 22.10 10.77 -6.26
C GLY A 149 21.09 9.76 -6.80
N THR A 150 20.85 8.61 -6.15
CA THR A 150 19.82 7.64 -6.60
C THR A 150 18.63 7.55 -5.63
N SER A 151 17.43 7.89 -6.10
CA SER A 151 16.16 7.65 -5.38
C SER A 151 15.73 6.19 -5.52
N LYS A 152 15.08 5.63 -4.48
CA LYS A 152 14.51 4.27 -4.50
C LYS A 152 13.03 4.32 -4.84
N TRP A 153 12.74 4.22 -6.13
CA TRP A 153 11.39 4.40 -6.70
C TRP A 153 10.43 3.22 -6.50
N TYR A 154 10.96 2.03 -6.24
CA TYR A 154 10.17 0.81 -6.07
C TYR A 154 10.77 -0.06 -4.97
N VAL A 155 9.90 -0.72 -4.23
CA VAL A 155 10.23 -1.83 -3.35
C VAL A 155 9.27 -2.96 -3.68
N ILE A 156 9.78 -4.19 -3.74
CA ILE A 156 8.98 -5.39 -3.93
C ILE A 156 9.36 -6.39 -2.84
N SER A 157 8.37 -7.09 -2.29
CA SER A 157 8.64 -8.33 -1.56
C SER A 157 8.59 -9.48 -2.56
N LEU A 158 9.51 -10.43 -2.40
CA LEU A 158 9.48 -11.70 -3.12
C LEU A 158 9.39 -12.79 -2.06
N ASP A 159 8.23 -13.43 -1.94
CA ASP A 159 8.16 -14.66 -1.17
C ASP A 159 8.92 -15.73 -1.96
N ALA A 160 9.98 -16.26 -1.36
CA ALA A 160 10.60 -17.47 -1.86
C ALA A 160 9.54 -18.57 -1.73
N GLY A 161 8.96 -19.00 -2.87
CA GLY A 161 7.91 -20.00 -2.89
C GLY A 161 8.22 -21.18 -1.97
N HIS A 162 7.22 -21.60 -1.20
CA HIS A 162 7.29 -22.81 -0.39
C HIS A 162 7.74 -23.97 -1.30
N PRO A 163 8.86 -24.68 -1.02
CA PRO A 163 9.10 -25.92 -1.72
C PRO A 163 7.99 -26.89 -1.28
N GLU A 164 7.11 -27.26 -2.21
CA GLU A 164 6.14 -28.31 -1.99
C GLU A 164 6.88 -29.55 -1.47
N VAL A 165 6.56 -29.97 -0.24
CA VAL A 165 6.95 -31.29 0.24
C VAL A 165 5.99 -32.26 -0.45
N PRO A 166 6.46 -33.16 -1.34
CA PRO A 166 5.58 -34.20 -1.83
C PRO A 166 5.32 -35.13 -0.66
N ASN A 167 4.09 -35.16 -0.16
CA ASN A 167 3.64 -36.19 0.75
C ASN A 167 3.77 -37.55 0.03
N ALA A 168 4.87 -38.25 0.29
CA ALA A 168 4.97 -39.67 0.06
C ALA A 168 4.10 -40.35 1.12
N SER A 169 2.98 -40.89 0.67
CA SER A 169 2.16 -41.86 1.39
C SER A 169 2.98 -43.13 1.66
N CYS A 170 3.03 -43.55 2.92
CA CYS A 170 3.30 -44.91 3.36
C CYS A 170 2.12 -45.39 4.20
#